data_AF-A0A8S9BLZ8-F1
#
_entry.id   AF-A0A8S9BLZ8-F1
#
_cell.length_a   1.000
_cell.length_b   1.000
_cell.length_c   1.000
_cell.angle_alpha   90.00
_cell.angle_beta   90.00
_cell.angle_gamma   90.00
#
_symmetry.space_group_name_H-M   'P 1'
#
loop_
_entity.id
_entity.type
_entity.pdbx_description
1 polymer ?
#
loop_
_entity_poly.entity_id
_entity_poly.type
_entity_poly.pdbx_seq_one_letter_code
_entity_poly.pdbx_strand_id
1 'polypeptide(L)'
;MLQRIFDFSLALYRLVFPIRPYFHHKITICNTLLLDTNLEKRAKPNKRLIIAFGIENAFTTISEDLHRNFLHKVEDALNKSNNDSARIELAQNAIKIGTEYIKRSAQQEHAISLSKLVQVVAFRIILTIFFPHVARSLKEDGRMNDTDVEIISEKINTLWYDSKSPWKIFCATYFPPHFSSIMKDRETLLTHLELQFPWYRTYLPQRNPLNILIPAHQGLWRVVLRCFIEVRFRSSDADRETWSKLFEDFLKAPTECWHKPNEEGLDVQMIIAETLRLYPPTPRMYVQQDDGSLDAIDIQTMHRTGERWAPDPLRYRPDRWIHNDNEELDVVDTDNYMPFGRKVDMPKGARTTTMSQCPSRLRGGPKLIAILVGALLEVVDQKWELEEVKDRNDDVSGNEPLRSGRDAYEGLRLRRKLDA
;
A
#
# COMPACT_ATOMS: atom_id res chain seq x y z
N MET A 1 -11.42 19.93 34.03
CA MET A 1 -12.35 18.80 34.31
C MET A 1 -13.56 18.85 33.39
N LEU A 2 -14.30 19.97 33.31
CA LEU A 2 -15.45 20.17 32.40
C LEU A 2 -15.17 19.82 30.93
N GLN A 3 -14.07 20.31 30.35
CA GLN A 3 -13.71 20.00 28.96
C GLN A 3 -13.57 18.49 28.72
N ARG A 4 -12.95 17.75 29.65
CA ARG A 4 -12.77 16.29 29.52
C ARG A 4 -14.10 15.53 29.59
N ILE A 5 -15.03 16.00 30.41
CA ILE A 5 -16.38 15.43 30.51
C ILE A 5 -17.15 15.70 29.21
N PHE A 6 -17.05 16.91 28.68
CA PHE A 6 -17.65 17.27 27.40
C PHE A 6 -17.07 16.42 26.25
N ASP A 7 -15.74 16.32 26.14
CA ASP A 7 -15.07 15.52 25.12
C ASP A 7 -15.46 14.04 25.21
N PHE A 8 -15.51 13.48 26.42
CA PHE A 8 -15.98 12.11 26.67
C PHE A 8 -17.43 11.92 26.21
N SER A 9 -18.33 12.84 26.60
CA SER A 9 -19.75 12.78 26.25
C SER A 9 -19.96 12.89 24.74
N LEU A 10 -19.22 13.77 24.08
CA LEU A 10 -19.24 13.92 22.63
C LEU A 10 -18.69 12.68 21.92
N ALA A 11 -17.61 12.08 22.43
CA ALA A 11 -17.06 10.84 21.89
C ALA A 11 -18.04 9.67 22.05
N LEU A 12 -18.72 9.58 23.20
CA LEU A 12 -19.75 8.59 23.45
C LEU A 12 -20.96 8.80 22.54
N TYR A 13 -21.40 10.04 22.36
CA TYR A 13 -22.46 10.40 21.42
C TYR A 13 -22.11 9.96 19.99
N ARG A 14 -20.89 10.24 19.53
CA ARG A 14 -20.42 9.83 18.18
C ARG A 14 -20.26 8.31 18.03
N LEU A 15 -20.16 7.58 19.12
CA LEU A 15 -20.14 6.12 19.11
C LEU A 15 -21.53 5.55 18.83
N VAL A 16 -22.56 6.15 19.44
CA VAL A 16 -23.97 5.79 19.22
C VAL A 16 -24.49 6.32 17.89
N PHE A 17 -24.06 7.52 17.50
CA PHE A 17 -24.45 8.23 16.29
C PHE A 17 -23.22 8.52 15.41
N PRO A 18 -22.68 7.50 14.72
CA PRO A 18 -21.50 7.67 13.90
C PRO A 18 -21.78 8.54 12.68
N ILE A 19 -20.86 9.45 12.38
CA ILE A 19 -20.88 10.24 11.14
C ILE A 19 -20.65 9.28 9.97
N ARG A 20 -21.62 9.20 9.06
CA ARG A 20 -21.50 8.38 7.85
C ARG A 20 -20.86 9.21 6.74
N PRO A 21 -19.85 8.66 6.04
CA PRO A 21 -19.23 9.36 4.91
C PRO A 21 -20.16 9.40 3.69
N TYR A 22 -20.14 10.52 2.98
CA TYR A 22 -20.72 10.65 1.63
C TYR A 22 -19.66 10.26 0.59
N PHE A 23 -19.97 9.26 -0.25
CA PHE A 23 -19.02 8.73 -1.24
C PHE A 23 -19.24 9.36 -2.61
N HIS A 24 -18.18 9.97 -3.13
CA HIS A 24 -18.14 10.64 -4.45
C HIS A 24 -17.24 9.87 -5.40
N HIS A 25 -17.74 9.59 -6.61
CA HIS A 25 -17.00 8.88 -7.67
C HIS A 25 -17.10 9.59 -9.04
N LYS A 26 -17.85 10.69 -9.14
CA LYS A 26 -17.90 11.53 -10.34
C LYS A 26 -16.69 12.47 -10.36
N ILE A 27 -15.91 12.41 -11.44
CA ILE A 27 -14.61 13.11 -11.54
C ILE A 27 -14.71 14.62 -11.27
N THR A 28 -15.77 15.28 -11.75
CA THR A 28 -15.99 16.72 -11.54
C THR A 28 -16.13 17.07 -10.06
N ILE A 29 -16.97 16.33 -9.32
CA ILE A 29 -17.17 16.50 -7.88
C ILE A 29 -15.88 16.18 -7.11
N CYS A 30 -15.21 15.09 -7.48
CA CYS A 30 -13.95 14.70 -6.86
C CYS A 30 -12.87 15.78 -7.03
N ASN A 31 -12.75 16.38 -8.22
CA ASN A 31 -11.80 17.47 -8.47
C ASN A 31 -12.12 18.70 -7.61
N THR A 32 -13.39 19.09 -7.50
CA THR A 32 -13.80 20.18 -6.60
C THR A 32 -13.42 19.90 -5.15
N LEU A 33 -13.66 18.68 -4.66
CA LEU A 33 -13.30 18.31 -3.29
C LEU A 33 -11.77 18.33 -3.07
N LEU A 34 -11.00 17.86 -4.05
CA LEU A 34 -9.53 17.88 -3.99
C LEU A 34 -8.97 19.31 -3.92
N LEU A 35 -9.59 20.25 -4.64
CA LEU A 35 -9.19 21.67 -4.64
C LEU A 35 -9.48 22.36 -3.31
N ASP A 36 -10.61 22.03 -2.68
CA ASP A 36 -11.04 22.61 -1.41
C ASP A 36 -10.37 21.96 -0.17
N THR A 37 -9.64 20.85 -0.37
CA THR A 37 -8.99 20.11 0.71
C THR A 37 -7.72 20.82 1.21
N ASN A 38 -7.59 20.93 2.54
CA ASN A 38 -6.37 21.41 3.22
C ASN A 38 -5.86 20.38 4.25
N LEU A 39 -4.76 20.69 4.97
CA LEU A 39 -4.17 19.77 5.95
C LEU A 39 -5.15 19.44 7.08
N GLU A 40 -5.91 20.42 7.56
CA GLU A 40 -6.84 20.25 8.67
C GLU A 40 -7.98 19.30 8.30
N LYS A 41 -8.63 19.54 7.15
CA LYS A 41 -9.73 18.70 6.64
C LYS A 41 -9.30 17.23 6.44
N ARG A 42 -8.03 16.98 6.09
CA ARG A 42 -7.43 15.63 6.00
C ARG A 42 -7.00 15.04 7.34
N ALA A 43 -6.43 15.84 8.22
CA ALA A 43 -5.91 15.39 9.50
C ALA A 43 -7.03 14.95 10.44
N LYS A 44 -8.16 15.66 10.42
CA LYS A 44 -9.35 15.38 11.24
C LYS A 44 -9.81 13.91 11.21
N PRO A 45 -10.15 13.32 10.04
CA PRO A 45 -10.54 11.90 9.99
C PRO A 45 -9.38 10.96 10.36
N ASN A 46 -8.13 11.40 10.21
CA ASN A 46 -6.92 10.60 10.49
C ASN A 46 -6.39 10.70 11.94
N LYS A 47 -7.03 11.48 12.82
CA LYS A 47 -6.67 11.57 14.26
C LYS A 47 -6.61 10.20 14.96
N ARG A 48 -7.44 9.24 14.52
CA ARG A 48 -7.42 7.86 15.00
C ARG A 48 -6.05 7.18 14.87
N LEU A 49 -5.24 7.56 13.88
CA LEU A 49 -3.91 7.01 13.66
C LEU A 49 -2.90 7.52 14.70
N ILE A 50 -3.10 8.73 15.24
CA ILE A 50 -2.29 9.25 16.34
C ILE A 50 -2.50 8.38 17.59
N ILE A 51 -3.75 7.99 17.86
CA ILE A 51 -4.10 7.12 18.99
C ILE A 51 -3.54 5.71 18.77
N ALA A 52 -3.73 5.14 17.58
CA ALA A 52 -3.32 3.77 17.27
C ALA A 52 -1.79 3.59 17.18
N PHE A 53 -1.05 4.59 16.69
CA PHE A 53 0.37 4.44 16.38
C PHE A 53 1.30 5.44 17.08
N GLY A 54 0.78 6.55 17.60
CA GLY A 54 1.62 7.63 18.14
C GLY A 54 2.43 8.36 17.07
N ILE A 55 1.86 8.55 15.89
CA ILE A 55 2.52 9.17 14.74
C ILE A 55 2.13 10.64 14.56
N GLU A 56 3.05 11.40 14.00
CA GLU A 56 2.77 12.71 13.40
C GLU A 56 3.41 12.78 12.02
N ASN A 57 2.60 12.53 10.98
CA ASN A 57 3.05 12.46 9.58
C ASN A 57 2.12 13.23 8.64
N ALA A 58 2.32 13.08 7.33
CA ALA A 58 1.51 13.73 6.29
C ALA A 58 0.01 13.38 6.28
N PHE A 59 -0.43 12.40 7.07
CA PHE A 59 -1.85 12.10 7.25
C PHE A 59 -2.47 12.84 8.44
N THR A 60 -1.68 13.15 9.47
CA THR A 60 -2.20 13.58 10.78
C THR A 60 -1.81 15.00 11.16
N THR A 61 -0.78 15.57 10.53
CA THR A 61 -0.33 16.93 10.85
C THR A 61 -1.21 18.01 10.21
N ILE A 62 -1.36 19.12 10.93
CA ILE A 62 -1.95 20.36 10.42
C ILE A 62 -0.89 21.44 10.13
N SER A 63 0.39 21.15 10.44
CA SER A 63 1.49 22.08 10.23
C SER A 63 2.03 21.97 8.81
N GLU A 64 2.01 23.08 8.08
CA GLU A 64 2.58 23.15 6.73
C GLU A 64 4.08 22.87 6.71
N ASP A 65 4.81 23.30 7.75
CA ASP A 65 6.25 23.10 7.86
C ASP A 65 6.59 21.63 8.09
N LEU A 66 5.88 20.96 9.00
CA LEU A 66 6.07 19.52 9.22
C LEU A 66 5.71 18.72 7.97
N HIS A 67 4.60 19.07 7.32
CA HIS A 67 4.19 18.42 6.07
C HIS A 67 5.24 18.59 4.97
N ARG A 68 5.72 19.81 4.74
CA ARG A 68 6.75 20.12 3.73
C ARG A 68 8.07 19.41 4.02
N ASN A 69 8.52 19.43 5.27
CA ASN A 69 9.75 18.74 5.68
C ASN A 69 9.63 17.22 5.53
N PHE A 70 8.45 16.65 5.82
CA PHE A 70 8.19 15.23 5.60
C PHE A 70 8.25 14.89 4.10
N LEU A 71 7.56 15.66 3.26
CA LEU A 71 7.55 15.43 1.82
C LEU A 71 8.96 15.51 1.23
N HIS A 72 9.75 16.54 1.59
CA HIS A 72 11.12 16.68 1.11
C HIS A 72 11.96 15.44 1.43
N LYS A 73 11.91 14.93 2.67
CA LYS A 73 12.65 13.72 3.08
C LYS A 73 12.23 12.48 2.28
N VAL A 74 10.93 12.31 2.05
CA VAL A 74 10.40 11.18 1.28
C VAL A 74 10.81 11.30 -0.19
N GLU A 75 10.69 12.48 -0.78
CA GLU A 75 11.07 12.74 -2.17
C GLU A 75 12.57 12.54 -2.40
N ASP A 76 13.42 13.01 -1.49
CA ASP A 76 14.87 12.79 -1.55
C ASP A 76 15.24 11.31 -1.55
N ALA A 77 14.61 10.53 -0.65
CA ALA A 77 14.85 9.09 -0.56
C ALA A 77 14.42 8.35 -1.83
N LEU A 78 13.23 8.70 -2.36
CA LEU A 78 12.71 8.11 -3.60
C LEU A 78 13.56 8.50 -4.81
N ASN A 79 14.00 9.75 -4.91
CA ASN A 79 14.85 10.19 -6.02
C ASN A 79 16.18 9.46 -6.05
N LYS A 80 16.78 9.18 -4.88
CA LYS A 80 18.02 8.39 -4.77
C LYS A 80 17.86 6.96 -5.30
N SER A 81 16.68 6.36 -5.14
CA SER A 81 16.37 5.03 -5.67
C SER A 81 15.78 5.05 -7.08
N ASN A 82 15.57 6.22 -7.68
CA ASN A 82 14.89 6.39 -8.97
C ASN A 82 15.86 6.38 -10.18
N ASN A 83 16.85 5.49 -10.19
CA ASN A 83 17.79 5.28 -11.29
C ASN A 83 18.04 3.79 -11.54
N ASP A 84 18.63 3.43 -12.68
CA ASP A 84 18.76 2.02 -13.07
C ASP A 84 19.63 1.19 -12.14
N SER A 85 20.81 1.70 -11.76
CA SER A 85 21.70 0.98 -10.85
C SER A 85 20.99 0.66 -9.53
N ALA A 86 20.33 1.65 -8.93
CA ALA A 86 19.58 1.44 -7.70
C ALA A 86 18.39 0.48 -7.89
N ARG A 87 17.68 0.51 -9.03
CA ARG A 87 16.56 -0.41 -9.28
C ARG A 87 17.01 -1.84 -9.49
N ILE A 88 18.11 -2.06 -10.19
CA ILE A 88 18.73 -3.37 -10.37
C ILE A 88 19.17 -3.91 -9.00
N GLU A 89 19.80 -3.08 -8.16
CA GLU A 89 20.18 -3.46 -6.80
C GLU A 89 18.94 -3.82 -5.95
N LEU A 90 17.86 -3.05 -6.04
CA LEU A 90 16.61 -3.36 -5.35
C LEU A 90 15.99 -4.67 -5.83
N ALA A 91 16.02 -4.97 -7.13
CA ALA A 91 15.55 -6.24 -7.68
C ALA A 91 16.36 -7.43 -7.13
N GLN A 92 17.69 -7.35 -7.21
CA GLN A 92 18.59 -8.38 -6.67
C GLN A 92 18.38 -8.59 -5.17
N ASN A 93 18.21 -7.49 -4.42
CA ASN A 93 17.90 -7.57 -2.99
C ASN A 93 16.54 -8.24 -2.74
N ALA A 94 15.51 -7.92 -3.51
CA ALA A 94 14.18 -8.50 -3.35
C ALA A 94 14.18 -10.01 -3.63
N ILE A 95 14.85 -10.44 -4.71
CA ILE A 95 15.04 -11.86 -5.06
C ILE A 95 15.80 -12.59 -3.94
N LYS A 96 16.92 -12.00 -3.47
CA LYS A 96 17.72 -12.57 -2.38
C LYS A 96 16.88 -12.75 -1.11
N ILE A 97 16.15 -11.70 -0.70
CA ILE A 97 15.29 -11.73 0.49
C ILE A 97 14.22 -12.83 0.36
N GLY A 98 13.53 -12.89 -0.78
CA GLY A 98 12.48 -13.89 -1.01
C GLY A 98 13.04 -15.31 -1.02
N THR A 99 14.17 -15.54 -1.67
CA THR A 99 14.85 -16.85 -1.71
C THR A 99 15.28 -17.29 -0.31
N GLU A 100 15.90 -16.39 0.45
CA GLU A 100 16.33 -16.65 1.82
C GLU A 100 15.15 -16.93 2.76
N TYR A 101 14.03 -16.22 2.58
CA TYR A 101 12.79 -16.46 3.33
C TYR A 101 12.25 -17.86 3.01
N ILE A 102 12.06 -18.18 1.72
CA ILE A 102 11.55 -19.49 1.29
C ILE A 102 12.41 -20.63 1.81
N LYS A 103 13.74 -20.51 1.71
CA LYS A 103 14.66 -21.54 2.18
C LYS A 103 14.52 -21.80 3.68
N ARG A 104 14.38 -20.74 4.48
CA ARG A 104 14.22 -20.85 5.94
C ARG A 104 12.84 -21.39 6.32
N SER A 105 11.78 -20.91 5.67
CA SER A 105 10.41 -21.38 5.93
C SER A 105 10.21 -22.84 5.49
N ALA A 106 10.74 -23.25 4.33
CA ALA A 106 10.62 -24.62 3.83
C ALA A 106 11.35 -25.66 4.72
N GLN A 107 12.33 -25.24 5.52
CA GLN A 107 12.97 -26.12 6.51
C GLN A 107 12.08 -26.36 7.74
N GLN A 108 11.11 -25.47 8.00
CA GLN A 108 10.27 -25.48 9.20
C GLN A 108 8.84 -25.93 8.90
N GLU A 109 8.34 -25.62 7.70
CA GLU A 109 6.95 -25.86 7.29
C GLU A 109 6.91 -26.48 5.89
N HIS A 110 5.93 -27.36 5.65
CA HIS A 110 5.70 -27.97 4.32
C HIS A 110 5.07 -27.00 3.31
N ALA A 111 4.49 -25.89 3.77
CA ALA A 111 3.87 -24.87 2.96
C ALA A 111 4.18 -23.49 3.54
N ILE A 112 4.29 -22.47 2.68
CA ILE A 112 4.75 -21.12 3.05
C ILE A 112 3.59 -20.15 2.95
N SER A 113 3.38 -19.30 3.96
CA SER A 113 2.36 -18.24 3.85
C SER A 113 2.74 -17.22 2.77
N LEU A 114 1.89 -17.09 1.74
CA LEU A 114 2.12 -16.16 0.64
C LEU A 114 2.12 -14.71 1.14
N SER A 115 1.14 -14.36 1.98
CA SER A 115 1.02 -12.99 2.50
C SER A 115 2.23 -12.58 3.34
N LYS A 116 2.79 -13.48 4.15
CA LYS A 116 4.01 -13.22 4.94
C LYS A 116 5.23 -13.03 4.03
N LEU A 117 5.43 -13.90 3.03
CA LEU A 117 6.52 -13.75 2.06
C LEU A 117 6.48 -12.37 1.39
N VAL A 118 5.32 -11.97 0.86
CA VAL A 118 5.18 -10.66 0.19
C VAL A 118 5.41 -9.50 1.16
N GLN A 119 4.89 -9.57 2.39
CA GLN A 119 5.11 -8.55 3.42
C GLN A 119 6.60 -8.43 3.76
N VAL A 120 7.32 -9.55 3.97
CA VAL A 120 8.74 -9.54 4.33
C VAL A 120 9.58 -8.92 3.21
N VAL A 121 9.35 -9.32 1.96
CA VAL A 121 10.07 -8.77 0.80
C VAL A 121 9.80 -7.26 0.67
N ALA A 122 8.53 -6.85 0.68
CA ALA A 122 8.17 -5.44 0.55
C ALA A 122 8.69 -4.58 1.70
N PHE A 123 8.56 -5.05 2.95
CA PHE A 123 9.00 -4.31 4.13
C PHE A 123 10.51 -4.10 4.15
N ARG A 124 11.30 -5.15 3.87
CA ARG A 124 12.77 -5.06 3.84
C ARG A 124 13.25 -4.14 2.71
N ILE A 125 12.59 -4.15 1.54
CA ILE A 125 12.91 -3.22 0.45
C ILE A 125 12.60 -1.77 0.83
N ILE A 126 11.50 -1.51 1.55
CA ILE A 126 11.20 -0.19 2.11
C ILE A 126 12.27 0.25 3.12
N LEU A 127 12.76 -0.66 3.97
CA LEU A 127 13.88 -0.36 4.86
C LEU A 127 15.13 0.03 4.06
N THR A 128 15.46 -0.67 2.96
CA THR A 128 16.59 -0.31 2.10
C THR A 128 16.47 1.11 1.55
N ILE A 129 15.27 1.53 1.12
CA ILE A 129 15.03 2.86 0.54
C ILE A 129 15.07 3.97 1.61
N PHE A 130 14.32 3.80 2.71
CA PHE A 130 14.07 4.89 3.66
C PHE A 130 14.92 4.82 4.94
N PHE A 131 15.46 3.65 5.27
CA PHE A 131 16.23 3.40 6.48
C PHE A 131 17.47 2.52 6.19
N PRO A 132 18.35 2.92 5.24
CA PRO A 132 19.44 2.08 4.76
C PRO A 132 20.45 1.70 5.85
N HIS A 133 20.54 2.47 6.95
CA HIS A 133 21.34 2.10 8.12
C HIS A 133 20.72 0.92 8.89
N VAL A 134 19.39 0.89 9.05
CA VAL A 134 18.68 -0.21 9.70
C VAL A 134 18.68 -1.46 8.81
N ALA A 135 18.54 -1.27 7.50
CA ALA A 135 18.62 -2.37 6.54
C ALA A 135 20.00 -3.07 6.52
N ARG A 136 21.06 -2.38 6.96
CA ARG A 136 22.45 -2.85 6.97
C ARG A 136 22.99 -3.24 8.35
N SER A 137 22.35 -2.82 9.45
CA SER A 137 22.80 -3.11 10.80
C SER A 137 21.79 -4.00 11.52
N LEU A 138 22.19 -5.24 11.84
CA LEU A 138 21.97 -5.97 13.11
C LEU A 138 22.28 -7.47 12.90
N LYS A 139 23.41 -7.90 13.49
CA LYS A 139 24.03 -9.26 13.56
C LYS A 139 24.73 -9.76 12.28
N GLU A 140 25.44 -10.89 12.34
CA GLU A 140 26.55 -11.30 11.44
C GLU A 140 26.19 -11.37 9.93
N ASP A 141 24.90 -11.33 9.57
CA ASP A 141 24.34 -11.23 8.21
C ASP A 141 23.68 -9.86 7.88
N GLY A 142 23.65 -8.93 8.85
CA GLY A 142 23.40 -7.50 8.70
C GLY A 142 21.94 -7.04 8.66
N ARG A 143 20.94 -7.88 8.92
CA ARG A 143 19.51 -7.54 8.66
C ARG A 143 18.59 -7.84 9.85
N MET A 144 17.54 -7.02 10.03
CA MET A 144 16.37 -7.34 10.88
C MET A 144 15.88 -8.75 10.55
N ASN A 145 15.68 -9.63 11.54
CA ASN A 145 15.27 -11.01 11.29
C ASN A 145 13.81 -11.09 10.77
N ASP A 146 13.42 -12.21 10.16
CA ASP A 146 12.07 -12.34 9.58
C ASP A 146 10.97 -12.29 10.63
N THR A 147 11.20 -12.85 11.83
CA THR A 147 10.23 -12.82 12.92
C THR A 147 9.87 -11.39 13.34
N ASP A 148 10.85 -10.50 13.46
CA ASP A 148 10.64 -9.09 13.77
C ASP A 148 9.87 -8.37 12.65
N VAL A 149 10.23 -8.63 11.39
CA VAL A 149 9.50 -8.05 10.24
C VAL A 149 8.06 -8.52 10.20
N GLU A 150 7.81 -9.81 10.45
CA GLU A 150 6.47 -10.39 10.52
C GLU A 150 5.65 -9.76 11.65
N ILE A 151 6.19 -9.69 12.88
CA ILE A 151 5.50 -9.08 14.02
C ILE A 151 5.18 -7.61 13.74
N ILE A 152 6.17 -6.84 13.27
CA ILE A 152 5.96 -5.42 12.97
C ILE A 152 4.89 -5.25 11.88
N SER A 153 4.97 -6.03 10.79
CA SER A 153 4.01 -5.94 9.69
C SER A 153 2.60 -6.34 10.12
N GLU A 154 2.47 -7.41 10.90
CA GLU A 154 1.21 -7.89 11.47
C GLU A 154 0.59 -6.83 12.40
N LYS A 155 1.37 -6.27 13.32
CA LYS A 155 0.86 -5.24 14.25
C LYS A 155 0.50 -3.95 13.54
N ILE A 156 1.25 -3.53 12.51
CA ILE A 156 0.84 -2.40 11.68
C ILE A 156 -0.50 -2.70 10.99
N ASN A 157 -0.66 -3.90 10.41
CA ASN A 157 -1.90 -4.29 9.76
C ASN A 157 -3.09 -4.30 10.74
N THR A 158 -2.94 -4.96 11.88
CA THR A 158 -3.98 -5.07 12.91
C THR A 158 -4.39 -3.69 13.43
N LEU A 159 -3.43 -2.84 13.81
CA LEU A 159 -3.71 -1.48 14.27
C LEU A 159 -4.36 -0.63 13.17
N TRP A 160 -3.97 -0.79 11.90
CA TRP A 160 -4.56 -0.06 10.80
C TRP A 160 -6.06 -0.34 10.65
N TYR A 161 -6.48 -1.60 10.76
CA TYR A 161 -7.90 -1.96 10.73
C TYR A 161 -8.63 -1.63 12.02
N ASP A 162 -8.04 -1.95 13.17
CA ASP A 162 -8.64 -1.67 14.48
C ASP A 162 -8.87 -0.18 14.69
N SER A 163 -7.98 0.69 14.14
CA SER A 163 -8.16 2.14 14.20
C SER A 163 -9.42 2.64 13.52
N LYS A 164 -10.03 1.86 12.60
CA LYS A 164 -11.27 2.22 11.91
C LYS A 164 -12.51 1.90 12.74
N SER A 165 -12.38 1.16 13.84
CA SER A 165 -13.49 0.89 14.76
C SER A 165 -13.64 2.04 15.77
N PRO A 166 -14.78 2.76 15.77
CA PRO A 166 -15.02 3.83 16.74
C PRO A 166 -14.95 3.33 18.19
N TRP A 167 -15.47 2.12 18.44
CA TRP A 167 -15.43 1.50 19.76
C TRP A 167 -14.01 1.23 20.24
N LYS A 168 -13.16 0.61 19.42
CA LYS A 168 -11.78 0.31 19.82
C LYS A 168 -10.97 1.58 20.09
N ILE A 169 -11.17 2.63 19.28
CA ILE A 169 -10.54 3.93 19.49
C ILE A 169 -11.05 4.61 20.76
N PHE A 170 -12.36 4.57 21.02
CA PHE A 170 -12.94 5.08 22.26
C PHE A 170 -12.31 4.39 23.47
N CYS A 171 -12.22 3.06 23.47
CA CYS A 171 -11.58 2.31 24.54
C CYS A 171 -10.10 2.66 24.71
N ALA A 172 -9.35 2.81 23.62
CA ALA A 172 -7.95 3.23 23.66
C ALA A 172 -7.74 4.64 24.23
N THR A 173 -8.75 5.51 24.12
CA THR A 173 -8.66 6.91 24.54
C THR A 173 -9.03 7.12 26.00
N TYR A 174 -10.07 6.42 26.48
CA TYR A 174 -10.70 6.71 27.77
C TYR A 174 -10.59 5.60 28.81
N PHE A 175 -10.27 4.36 28.43
CA PHE A 175 -10.12 3.25 29.38
C PHE A 175 -8.64 2.90 29.62
N PRO A 176 -8.33 2.22 30.75
CA PRO A 176 -6.98 1.74 31.01
C PRO A 176 -6.41 0.88 29.87
N PRO A 177 -5.10 0.93 29.60
CA PRO A 177 -4.47 0.25 28.45
C PRO A 177 -4.78 -1.25 28.35
N HIS A 178 -4.88 -1.96 29.48
CA HIS A 178 -5.14 -3.40 29.50
C HIS A 178 -6.55 -3.80 29.01
N PHE A 179 -7.48 -2.85 28.89
CA PHE A 179 -8.81 -3.06 28.29
C PHE A 179 -8.86 -2.74 26.79
N SER A 180 -7.79 -2.20 26.20
CA SER A 180 -7.76 -1.81 24.79
C SER A 180 -6.82 -2.72 23.98
N SER A 181 -7.37 -3.42 22.98
CA SER A 181 -6.55 -4.19 22.04
C SER A 181 -5.57 -3.30 21.28
N ILE A 182 -5.99 -2.09 20.91
CA ILE A 182 -5.14 -1.10 20.25
C ILE A 182 -3.93 -0.76 21.12
N MET A 183 -4.12 -0.53 22.42
CA MET A 183 -3.00 -0.17 23.29
C MET A 183 -2.02 -1.33 23.47
N LYS A 184 -2.52 -2.57 23.60
CA LYS A 184 -1.68 -3.77 23.67
C LYS A 184 -0.86 -3.99 22.39
N ASP A 185 -1.51 -3.97 21.23
CA ASP A 185 -0.82 -4.17 19.95
C ASP A 185 0.15 -3.02 19.65
N ARG A 186 -0.20 -1.79 20.05
CA ARG A 186 0.70 -0.64 19.96
C ARG A 186 1.93 -0.82 20.83
N GLU A 187 1.78 -1.27 22.07
CA GLU A 187 2.91 -1.55 22.96
C GLU A 187 3.86 -2.58 22.34
N THR A 188 3.33 -3.72 21.89
CA THR A 188 4.14 -4.73 21.19
C THR A 188 4.87 -4.14 19.97
N LEU A 189 4.16 -3.41 19.10
CA LEU A 189 4.77 -2.78 17.93
C LEU A 189 5.91 -1.84 18.31
N LEU A 190 5.69 -0.98 19.31
CA LEU A 190 6.68 0.01 19.74
C LEU A 190 7.91 -0.65 20.35
N THR A 191 7.75 -1.71 21.15
CA THR A 191 8.88 -2.49 21.68
C THR A 191 9.76 -3.06 20.58
N HIS A 192 9.16 -3.69 19.57
CA HIS A 192 9.93 -4.23 18.43
C HIS A 192 10.59 -3.11 17.62
N LEU A 193 9.96 -1.95 17.45
CA LEU A 193 10.58 -0.81 16.77
C LEU A 193 11.75 -0.21 17.56
N GLU A 194 11.65 -0.07 18.88
CA GLU A 194 12.74 0.48 19.70
C GLU A 194 14.00 -0.39 19.65
N LEU A 195 13.85 -1.72 19.55
CA LEU A 195 14.97 -2.65 19.38
C LEU A 195 15.70 -2.45 18.05
N GLN A 196 14.97 -2.09 16.99
CA GLN A 196 15.50 -2.03 15.62
C GLN A 196 15.90 -0.61 15.18
N PHE A 197 15.37 0.41 15.85
CA PHE A 197 15.63 1.82 15.57
C PHE A 197 16.24 2.48 16.82
N PRO A 198 17.57 2.40 17.04
CA PRO A 198 18.21 2.84 18.29
C PRO A 198 18.03 4.33 18.63
N TRP A 199 17.70 5.15 17.62
CA TRP A 199 17.46 6.59 17.73
C TRP A 199 15.98 6.93 18.00
N TYR A 200 15.07 5.97 17.84
CA TYR A 200 13.64 6.18 18.04
C TYR A 200 13.32 6.31 19.53
N ARG A 201 12.46 7.27 19.86
CA ARG A 201 11.95 7.52 21.21
C ARG A 201 10.45 7.80 21.11
N THR A 202 9.67 7.11 21.92
CA THR A 202 8.19 7.15 21.90
C THR A 202 7.58 8.51 22.24
N TYR A 203 8.31 9.39 22.93
CA TYR A 203 7.86 10.74 23.27
C TYR A 203 8.06 11.77 22.14
N LEU A 204 8.66 11.39 20.99
CA LEU A 204 8.83 12.27 19.82
C LEU A 204 8.04 11.72 18.61
N PRO A 205 6.73 12.03 18.48
CA PRO A 205 5.89 11.52 17.39
C PRO A 205 6.43 11.82 15.99
N GLN A 206 7.12 12.94 15.80
CA GLN A 206 7.67 13.36 14.50
C GLN A 206 8.89 12.51 14.08
N ARG A 207 9.54 11.84 15.05
CA ARG A 207 10.65 10.91 14.81
C ARG A 207 10.20 9.44 14.81
N ASN A 208 8.91 9.17 14.84
CA ASN A 208 8.42 7.80 14.78
C ASN A 208 8.72 7.19 13.39
N PRO A 209 9.45 6.05 13.28
CA PRO A 209 9.72 5.41 11.98
C PRO A 209 8.42 5.02 11.25
N LEU A 210 7.33 4.81 11.99
CA LEU A 210 6.00 4.57 11.42
C LEU A 210 5.46 5.74 10.59
N ASN A 211 5.99 6.96 10.77
CA ASN A 211 5.64 8.09 9.92
C ASN A 211 5.90 7.80 8.44
N ILE A 212 6.91 6.97 8.14
CA ILE A 212 7.27 6.52 6.78
C ILE A 212 6.80 5.08 6.53
N LEU A 213 7.02 4.17 7.48
CA LEU A 213 6.71 2.75 7.27
C LEU A 213 5.23 2.51 6.96
N ILE A 214 4.30 3.19 7.64
CA ILE A 214 2.86 3.02 7.38
C ILE A 214 2.49 3.43 5.94
N PRO A 215 2.74 4.68 5.50
CA PRO A 215 2.41 5.10 4.13
C PRO A 215 3.14 4.30 3.05
N ALA A 216 4.39 3.92 3.28
CA ALA A 216 5.19 3.21 2.28
C ALA A 216 4.83 1.73 2.18
N HIS A 217 4.52 1.06 3.29
CA HIS A 217 4.34 -0.39 3.33
C HIS A 217 2.89 -0.82 3.08
N GLN A 218 1.92 -0.25 3.81
CA GLN A 218 0.57 -0.83 3.90
C GLN A 218 -0.15 -0.93 2.55
N GLY A 219 -0.03 0.10 1.72
CA GLY A 219 -0.57 0.07 0.36
C GLY A 219 0.25 -0.82 -0.58
N LEU A 220 1.59 -0.75 -0.49
CA LEU A 220 2.49 -1.40 -1.44
C LEU A 220 2.37 -2.92 -1.43
N TRP A 221 2.55 -3.57 -0.27
CA TRP A 221 2.55 -5.03 -0.20
C TRP A 221 1.21 -5.63 -0.65
N ARG A 222 0.11 -4.92 -0.39
CA ARG A 222 -1.24 -5.29 -0.78
C ARG A 222 -1.46 -5.23 -2.30
N VAL A 223 -0.86 -4.26 -2.98
CA VAL A 223 -0.91 -4.14 -4.43
C VAL A 223 0.01 -5.16 -5.09
N VAL A 224 1.22 -5.33 -4.55
CA VAL A 224 2.18 -6.35 -5.00
C VAL A 224 1.57 -7.75 -4.89
N LEU A 225 0.96 -8.08 -3.75
CA LEU A 225 0.31 -9.39 -3.55
C LEU A 225 -0.76 -9.65 -4.62
N ARG A 226 -1.61 -8.66 -4.91
CA ARG A 226 -2.69 -8.83 -5.89
C ARG A 226 -2.15 -8.93 -7.31
N CYS A 227 -1.23 -8.06 -7.71
CA CYS A 227 -0.57 -8.15 -9.00
C CYS A 227 0.08 -9.52 -9.19
N PHE A 228 0.82 -9.99 -8.18
CA PHE A 228 1.46 -11.29 -8.22
C PHE A 228 0.44 -12.43 -8.36
N ILE A 229 -0.68 -12.39 -7.63
CA ILE A 229 -1.75 -13.39 -7.78
C ILE A 229 -2.37 -13.36 -9.19
N GLU A 230 -2.67 -12.17 -9.71
CA GLU A 230 -3.24 -12.01 -11.06
C GLU A 230 -2.29 -12.58 -12.12
N VAL A 231 -1.01 -12.23 -12.04
CA VAL A 231 -0.02 -12.61 -13.04
C VAL A 231 0.38 -14.08 -12.93
N ARG A 232 0.52 -14.63 -11.72
CA ARG A 232 1.07 -15.97 -11.51
C ARG A 232 0.02 -17.07 -11.41
N PHE A 233 -1.16 -16.77 -10.89
CA PHE A 233 -2.13 -17.81 -10.51
C PHE A 233 -3.50 -17.66 -11.18
N ARG A 234 -3.94 -16.45 -11.55
CA ARG A 234 -5.24 -16.22 -12.22
C ARG A 234 -5.16 -16.09 -13.73
N SER A 235 -4.00 -15.70 -14.25
CA SER A 235 -3.73 -15.63 -15.69
C SER A 235 -3.84 -17.00 -16.35
N SER A 236 -4.23 -16.99 -17.64
CA SER A 236 -4.11 -18.16 -18.50
C SER A 236 -2.64 -18.58 -18.63
N ASP A 237 -2.35 -19.82 -19.01
CA ASP A 237 -0.95 -20.26 -19.14
C ASP A 237 -0.17 -19.43 -20.18
N ALA A 238 -0.83 -19.04 -21.28
CA ALA A 238 -0.25 -18.16 -22.30
C ALA A 238 0.04 -16.75 -21.76
N ASP A 239 -0.95 -16.12 -21.10
CA ASP A 239 -0.77 -14.80 -20.48
C ASP A 239 0.32 -14.83 -19.41
N ARG A 240 0.35 -15.89 -18.59
CA ARG A 240 1.34 -16.07 -17.53
C ARG A 240 2.75 -16.08 -18.09
N GLU A 241 2.99 -16.83 -19.16
CA GLU A 241 4.29 -16.90 -19.82
C GLU A 241 4.70 -15.53 -20.36
N THR A 242 3.82 -14.89 -21.14
CA THR A 242 4.06 -13.56 -21.73
C THR A 242 4.33 -12.50 -20.67
N TRP A 243 3.49 -12.41 -19.64
CA TRP A 243 3.62 -11.40 -18.59
C TRP A 243 4.84 -11.67 -17.70
N SER A 244 5.13 -12.93 -17.37
CA SER A 244 6.33 -13.28 -16.62
C SER A 244 7.59 -12.90 -17.38
N LYS A 245 7.59 -13.06 -18.70
CA LYS A 245 8.71 -12.68 -19.56
C LYS A 245 8.94 -11.15 -19.56
N LEU A 246 7.86 -10.37 -19.65
CA LEU A 246 7.94 -8.90 -19.53
C LEU A 246 8.56 -8.47 -18.20
N PHE A 247 8.18 -9.11 -17.08
CA PHE A 247 8.80 -8.84 -15.78
C PHE A 247 10.28 -9.25 -15.74
N GLU A 248 10.63 -10.43 -16.27
CA GLU A 248 12.02 -10.92 -16.32
C GLU A 248 12.94 -9.92 -17.05
N ASP A 249 12.50 -9.45 -18.22
CA ASP A 249 13.27 -8.48 -19.02
C ASP A 249 13.33 -7.11 -18.32
N PHE A 250 12.23 -6.70 -17.67
CA PHE A 250 12.20 -5.50 -16.84
C PHE A 250 13.19 -5.54 -15.68
N LEU A 251 13.35 -6.66 -14.97
CA LEU A 251 14.32 -6.75 -13.86
C LEU A 251 15.77 -6.58 -14.33
N LYS A 252 16.09 -6.98 -15.57
CA LYS A 252 17.43 -6.84 -16.16
C LYS A 252 17.71 -5.39 -16.59
N ALA A 253 16.71 -4.69 -17.10
CA ALA A 253 16.84 -3.30 -17.57
C ALA A 253 15.62 -2.43 -17.18
N PRO A 254 15.48 -2.01 -15.91
CA PRO A 254 14.24 -1.39 -15.39
C PRO A 254 13.84 -0.04 -16.01
N THR A 255 14.73 0.70 -16.68
CA THR A 255 14.31 1.89 -17.45
C THR A 255 13.96 1.55 -18.88
N GLU A 256 14.83 0.84 -19.59
CA GLU A 256 14.61 0.48 -21.01
C GLU A 256 13.32 -0.34 -21.17
N CYS A 257 13.16 -1.39 -20.37
CA CYS A 257 12.06 -2.32 -20.50
C CYS A 257 10.74 -1.84 -19.88
N TRP A 258 10.71 -0.64 -19.27
CA TRP A 258 9.48 -0.10 -18.69
C TRP A 258 8.41 0.24 -19.74
N HIS A 259 8.84 0.66 -20.93
CA HIS A 259 7.99 1.02 -22.08
C HIS A 259 8.31 0.17 -23.31
N LYS A 260 8.88 -1.02 -23.11
CA LYS A 260 9.25 -1.91 -24.22
C LYS A 260 8.12 -2.92 -24.43
N PRO A 261 7.26 -2.71 -25.44
CA PRO A 261 6.15 -3.63 -25.68
C PRO A 261 6.66 -4.98 -26.22
N ASN A 262 5.88 -6.02 -25.96
CA ASN A 262 5.99 -7.30 -26.68
C ASN A 262 5.41 -7.18 -28.10
N GLU A 263 5.33 -8.31 -28.82
CA GLU A 263 4.75 -8.38 -30.18
C GLU A 263 3.27 -7.97 -30.24
N GLU A 264 2.55 -8.07 -29.13
CA GLU A 264 1.13 -7.70 -29.01
C GLU A 264 0.93 -6.24 -28.57
N GLY A 265 2.00 -5.48 -28.35
CA GLY A 265 1.92 -4.08 -27.89
C GLY A 265 1.84 -3.91 -26.37
N LEU A 266 1.87 -4.98 -25.59
CA LEU A 266 1.77 -4.95 -24.13
C LEU A 266 3.15 -4.75 -23.48
N ASP A 267 3.24 -3.85 -22.50
CA ASP A 267 4.43 -3.67 -21.66
C ASP A 267 4.14 -3.86 -20.16
N VAL A 268 5.20 -3.81 -19.33
CA VAL A 268 5.08 -3.97 -17.89
C VAL A 268 4.31 -2.82 -17.22
N GLN A 269 4.39 -1.60 -17.76
CA GLN A 269 3.67 -0.45 -17.20
C GLN A 269 2.16 -0.68 -17.29
N MET A 270 1.67 -1.25 -18.39
CA MET A 270 0.25 -1.55 -18.61
C MET A 270 -0.28 -2.59 -17.61
N ILE A 271 0.51 -3.63 -17.29
CA ILE A 271 0.17 -4.61 -16.24
C ILE A 271 0.06 -3.93 -14.86
N ILE A 272 1.02 -3.07 -14.54
CA ILE A 272 1.00 -2.30 -13.28
C ILE A 272 -0.17 -1.30 -13.26
N ALA A 273 -0.49 -0.68 -14.39
CA ALA A 273 -1.59 0.26 -14.51
C ALA A 273 -2.93 -0.44 -14.26
N GLU A 274 -3.14 -1.62 -14.85
CA GLU A 274 -4.33 -2.41 -14.63
C GLU A 274 -4.46 -2.91 -13.19
N THR A 275 -3.34 -3.32 -12.59
CA THR A 275 -3.29 -3.63 -11.16
C THR A 275 -3.74 -2.44 -10.32
N LEU A 276 -3.19 -1.26 -10.55
CA LEU A 276 -3.49 -0.06 -9.76
C LEU A 276 -4.90 0.47 -10.00
N ARG A 277 -5.46 0.25 -11.20
CA ARG A 277 -6.85 0.52 -11.53
C ARG A 277 -7.76 -0.36 -10.67
N LEU A 278 -7.61 -1.68 -10.75
CA LEU A 278 -8.45 -2.61 -10.00
C LEU A 278 -8.19 -2.57 -8.49
N TYR A 279 -6.95 -2.38 -8.07
CA TYR A 279 -6.49 -2.49 -6.69
C TYR A 279 -5.78 -1.21 -6.23
N PRO A 280 -6.46 -0.05 -6.19
CA PRO A 280 -5.82 1.19 -5.78
C PRO A 280 -5.34 1.07 -4.32
N PRO A 281 -4.06 1.41 -4.02
CA PRO A 281 -3.52 1.33 -2.66
C PRO A 281 -4.31 2.20 -1.67
N THR A 282 -4.86 3.31 -2.16
CA THR A 282 -5.77 4.19 -1.43
C THR A 282 -7.14 4.12 -2.10
N PRO A 283 -8.05 3.23 -1.66
CA PRO A 283 -9.36 3.09 -2.30
C PRO A 283 -10.28 4.27 -2.02
N ARG A 284 -10.08 4.99 -0.91
CA ARG A 284 -10.89 6.12 -0.45
C ARG A 284 -10.02 7.22 0.16
N MET A 285 -10.31 8.48 -0.15
CA MET A 285 -9.70 9.65 0.50
C MET A 285 -10.78 10.42 1.26
N TYR A 286 -10.63 10.51 2.59
CA TYR A 286 -11.62 11.14 3.48
C TYR A 286 -11.25 12.59 3.77
N VAL A 287 -12.26 13.46 3.74
CA VAL A 287 -12.16 14.90 3.99
C VAL A 287 -13.29 15.28 4.94
N GLN A 288 -12.95 15.86 6.10
CA GLN A 288 -13.97 16.42 7.00
C GLN A 288 -14.18 17.90 6.70
N GLN A 289 -15.41 18.28 6.41
CA GLN A 289 -15.81 19.65 6.15
C GLN A 289 -15.91 20.48 7.43
N ASP A 290 -16.05 21.79 7.28
CA ASP A 290 -16.12 22.74 8.40
C ASP A 290 -17.41 22.59 9.21
N ASP A 291 -18.50 22.15 8.58
CA ASP A 291 -19.77 21.79 9.25
C ASP A 291 -19.71 20.44 9.99
N GLY A 292 -18.58 19.73 9.91
CA GLY A 292 -18.35 18.44 10.54
C GLY A 292 -18.79 17.23 9.70
N SER A 293 -19.41 17.44 8.54
CA SER A 293 -19.74 16.37 7.59
C SER A 293 -18.47 15.70 7.06
N LEU A 294 -18.60 14.44 6.62
CA LEU A 294 -17.49 13.63 6.16
C LEU A 294 -17.74 13.24 4.70
N ASP A 295 -16.90 13.76 3.80
CA ASP A 295 -16.87 13.36 2.40
C ASP A 295 -15.76 12.34 2.16
N ALA A 296 -15.94 11.50 1.15
CA ALA A 296 -14.94 10.55 0.69
C ALA A 296 -14.91 10.48 -0.84
N ILE A 297 -13.74 10.67 -1.43
CA ILE A 297 -13.51 10.30 -2.84
C ILE A 297 -13.34 8.78 -2.90
N ASP A 298 -14.28 8.08 -3.53
CA ASP A 298 -14.25 6.62 -3.72
C ASP A 298 -13.54 6.27 -5.04
N ILE A 299 -12.21 6.28 -4.98
CA ILE A 299 -11.31 5.94 -6.09
C ILE A 299 -11.61 4.53 -6.62
N GLN A 300 -11.86 3.58 -5.71
CA GLN A 300 -12.14 2.20 -6.09
C GLN A 300 -13.38 2.08 -6.99
N THR A 301 -14.48 2.73 -6.62
CA THR A 301 -15.70 2.74 -7.42
C THR A 301 -15.46 3.48 -8.73
N MET A 302 -14.80 4.63 -8.70
CA MET A 302 -14.44 5.39 -9.90
C MET A 302 -13.61 4.57 -10.90
N HIS A 303 -12.72 3.69 -10.43
CA HIS A 303 -11.88 2.85 -11.28
C HIS A 303 -12.55 1.56 -11.75
N ARG A 304 -13.67 1.16 -11.14
CA ARG A 304 -14.36 -0.12 -11.37
C ARG A 304 -15.76 0.03 -11.95
N THR A 305 -16.19 1.26 -12.25
CA THR A 305 -17.52 1.56 -12.77
C THR A 305 -17.46 2.68 -13.81
N GLY A 306 -18.47 2.72 -14.68
CA GLY A 306 -18.61 3.75 -15.71
C GLY A 306 -18.12 3.32 -17.10
N GLU A 307 -18.55 4.07 -18.11
CA GLU A 307 -18.29 3.79 -19.53
C GLU A 307 -16.80 3.81 -19.86
N ARG A 308 -15.99 4.61 -19.16
CA ARG A 308 -14.53 4.71 -19.38
C ARG A 308 -13.78 3.38 -19.21
N TRP A 309 -14.33 2.46 -18.43
CA TRP A 309 -13.74 1.15 -18.14
C TRP A 309 -14.52 -0.01 -18.78
N ALA A 310 -15.52 0.31 -19.61
CA ALA A 310 -16.30 -0.67 -20.35
C ALA A 310 -15.40 -1.49 -21.33
N PRO A 311 -15.87 -2.67 -21.78
CA PRO A 311 -17.13 -3.33 -21.43
C PRO A 311 -17.10 -4.06 -20.08
N ASP A 312 -15.93 -4.36 -19.55
CA ASP A 312 -15.72 -5.30 -18.44
C ASP A 312 -14.87 -4.68 -17.31
N PRO A 313 -15.39 -3.66 -16.60
CA PRO A 313 -14.59 -2.85 -15.67
C PRO A 313 -14.09 -3.62 -14.44
N LEU A 314 -14.61 -4.82 -14.18
CA LEU A 314 -14.22 -5.67 -13.07
C LEU A 314 -13.19 -6.75 -13.46
N ARG A 315 -12.95 -6.96 -14.76
CA ARG A 315 -12.01 -7.96 -15.25
C ARG A 315 -10.59 -7.39 -15.26
N TYR A 316 -9.62 -8.22 -14.86
CA TYR A 316 -8.20 -7.89 -14.96
C TYR A 316 -7.72 -8.06 -16.40
N ARG A 317 -7.46 -6.94 -17.08
CA ARG A 317 -7.14 -6.88 -18.51
C ARG A 317 -6.05 -5.85 -18.83
N PRO A 318 -4.76 -6.21 -18.71
CA PRO A 318 -3.66 -5.30 -19.03
C PRO A 318 -3.70 -4.77 -20.47
N ASP A 319 -4.23 -5.57 -21.40
CA ASP A 319 -4.42 -5.23 -22.82
C ASP A 319 -5.31 -4.00 -23.05
N ARG A 320 -6.14 -3.59 -22.06
CA ARG A 320 -6.97 -2.39 -22.20
C ARG A 320 -6.18 -1.09 -22.38
N TRP A 321 -4.91 -1.12 -21.99
CA TRP A 321 -4.01 0.04 -22.05
C TRP A 321 -3.22 0.08 -23.37
N ILE A 322 -3.39 -0.91 -24.24
CA ILE A 322 -2.79 -0.91 -25.58
C ILE A 322 -3.52 0.15 -26.41
N HIS A 323 -2.76 1.13 -26.92
CA HIS A 323 -3.31 2.18 -27.77
C HIS A 323 -3.81 1.60 -29.09
N ASN A 324 -5.13 1.58 -29.26
CA ASN A 324 -5.79 1.34 -30.54
C ASN A 324 -6.57 2.62 -30.90
N ASP A 325 -6.58 2.96 -32.19
CA ASP A 325 -6.85 4.29 -32.79
C ASP A 325 -8.13 5.07 -32.40
N ASN A 326 -8.99 4.62 -31.47
CA ASN A 326 -10.32 5.20 -31.27
C ASN A 326 -10.81 5.50 -29.85
N GLU A 327 -9.98 5.44 -28.79
CA GLU A 327 -10.24 6.14 -27.50
C GLU A 327 -9.10 5.82 -26.51
N GLU A 328 -8.07 6.69 -26.45
CA GLU A 328 -6.81 6.38 -25.75
C GLU A 328 -6.96 6.41 -24.22
N LEU A 329 -6.98 5.23 -23.60
CA LEU A 329 -6.61 5.08 -22.19
C LEU A 329 -5.10 5.25 -22.07
N ASP A 330 -4.68 6.43 -21.65
CA ASP A 330 -3.28 6.69 -21.32
C ASP A 330 -3.05 6.57 -19.79
N VAL A 331 -1.95 5.93 -19.40
CA VAL A 331 -1.61 5.68 -17.98
C VAL A 331 -1.33 6.99 -17.22
N VAL A 332 -0.95 8.06 -17.92
CA VAL A 332 -0.62 9.37 -17.36
C VAL A 332 -1.83 10.29 -17.37
N ASP A 333 -2.55 10.35 -18.49
CA ASP A 333 -3.53 11.38 -18.81
C ASP A 333 -4.99 10.94 -18.64
N THR A 334 -5.25 9.65 -18.42
CA THR A 334 -6.62 9.20 -18.10
C THR A 334 -7.10 9.85 -16.80
N ASP A 335 -8.16 10.64 -16.93
CA ASP A 335 -8.65 11.52 -15.89
C ASP A 335 -9.30 10.79 -14.71
N ASN A 336 -10.01 9.70 -15.00
CA ASN A 336 -10.56 8.77 -14.02
C ASN A 336 -9.51 7.83 -13.41
N TYR A 337 -8.24 7.89 -13.83
CA TYR A 337 -7.16 7.05 -13.32
C TYR A 337 -6.31 7.78 -12.25
N MET A 338 -6.70 7.61 -10.99
CA MET A 338 -6.09 8.31 -9.85
C MET A 338 -5.64 7.37 -8.70
N PRO A 339 -4.90 6.28 -8.96
CA PRO A 339 -4.49 5.34 -7.91
C PRO A 339 -3.53 5.93 -6.87
N PHE A 340 -2.88 7.04 -7.23
CA PHE A 340 -1.99 7.83 -6.38
C PHE A 340 -2.58 9.21 -6.05
N GLY A 341 -3.90 9.36 -6.18
CA GLY A 341 -4.54 10.67 -6.21
C GLY A 341 -4.13 11.47 -7.45
N ARG A 342 -4.45 12.76 -7.44
CA ARG A 342 -4.18 13.67 -8.57
C ARG A 342 -3.83 15.06 -8.07
N LYS A 343 -2.98 15.73 -8.84
CA LYS A 343 -2.80 17.19 -8.75
C LYS A 343 -3.93 17.84 -9.53
N VAL A 344 -4.67 18.74 -8.89
CA VAL A 344 -5.69 19.53 -9.58
C VAL A 344 -5.14 20.94 -9.74
N ASP A 345 -5.04 21.40 -10.98
CA ASP A 345 -4.48 22.72 -11.27
C ASP A 345 -5.44 23.82 -10.79
N MET A 346 -4.86 24.83 -10.13
CA MET A 346 -5.59 25.99 -9.63
C MET A 346 -5.63 27.11 -10.67
N PRO A 347 -6.62 28.02 -10.64
CA PRO A 347 -6.59 29.25 -11.42
C PRO A 347 -5.30 30.05 -11.19
N LYS A 348 -4.84 30.78 -12.22
CA LYS A 348 -3.61 31.61 -12.16
C LYS A 348 -3.63 32.53 -10.93
N GLY A 349 -2.64 32.36 -10.04
CA GLY A 349 -2.48 33.15 -8.81
C GLY A 349 -2.70 32.38 -7.51
N ALA A 350 -3.34 31.20 -7.56
CA ALA A 350 -3.45 30.30 -6.41
C ALA A 350 -2.29 29.29 -6.39
N ARG A 351 -1.76 28.97 -5.20
CA ARG A 351 -0.75 27.91 -5.05
C ARG A 351 -1.40 26.57 -5.37
N THR A 352 -0.90 25.85 -6.37
CA THR A 352 -1.33 24.47 -6.64
C THR A 352 -1.11 23.61 -5.40
N THR A 353 -2.16 22.95 -4.91
CA THR A 353 -2.07 22.06 -3.76
C THR A 353 -1.67 20.65 -4.25
N THR A 354 -0.41 20.27 -4.06
CA THR A 354 0.04 18.87 -4.31
C THR A 354 -0.36 17.92 -3.19
N MET A 355 -1.11 18.40 -2.20
CA MET A 355 -1.42 17.70 -0.95
C MET A 355 -2.08 16.36 -1.21
N SER A 356 -2.90 16.27 -2.24
CA SER A 356 -3.70 15.09 -2.58
C SER A 356 -3.03 14.13 -3.56
N GLN A 357 -1.80 14.41 -4.01
CA GLN A 357 -1.04 13.53 -4.88
C GLN A 357 0.07 12.82 -4.09
N CYS A 358 0.19 11.51 -4.27
CA CYS A 358 1.24 10.73 -3.65
C CYS A 358 2.60 11.06 -4.28
N PRO A 359 3.66 11.35 -3.49
CA PRO A 359 4.97 11.71 -4.02
C PRO A 359 5.64 10.56 -4.81
N SER A 360 5.23 9.31 -4.60
CA SER A 360 5.79 8.14 -5.29
C SER A 360 5.31 7.97 -6.73
N ARG A 361 4.20 8.60 -7.14
CA ARG A 361 3.63 8.47 -8.50
C ARG A 361 4.69 8.71 -9.58
N LEU A 362 5.42 9.82 -9.47
CA LEU A 362 6.43 10.25 -10.43
C LEU A 362 7.85 9.79 -10.08
N ARG A 363 8.03 9.13 -8.93
CA ARG A 363 9.35 8.85 -8.34
C ARG A 363 9.56 7.36 -8.11
N GLY A 364 9.11 6.56 -9.06
CA GLY A 364 9.38 5.12 -9.11
C GLY A 364 8.41 4.24 -8.33
N GLY A 365 7.31 4.75 -7.77
CA GLY A 365 6.29 3.94 -7.09
C GLY A 365 5.75 2.78 -7.96
N PRO A 366 5.26 3.04 -9.19
CA PRO A 366 4.84 1.99 -10.13
C PRO A 366 5.97 0.99 -10.45
N LYS A 367 7.18 1.50 -10.71
CA LYS A 367 8.36 0.67 -10.99
C LYS A 367 8.75 -0.21 -9.81
N LEU A 368 8.59 0.27 -8.58
CA LEU A 368 8.85 -0.50 -7.37
C LEU A 368 7.87 -1.67 -7.23
N ILE A 369 6.59 -1.47 -7.58
CA ILE A 369 5.62 -2.58 -7.64
C ILE A 369 6.11 -3.62 -8.65
N ALA A 370 6.53 -3.18 -9.85
CA ALA A 370 7.05 -4.10 -10.86
C ALA A 370 8.30 -4.86 -10.42
N ILE A 371 9.24 -4.19 -9.75
CA ILE A 371 10.44 -4.83 -9.18
C ILE A 371 10.05 -5.94 -8.20
N LEU A 372 9.13 -5.65 -7.28
CA LEU A 372 8.71 -6.59 -6.25
C LEU A 372 7.93 -7.78 -6.86
N VAL A 373 7.04 -7.51 -7.82
CA VAL A 373 6.28 -8.57 -8.52
C VAL A 373 7.20 -9.45 -9.35
N GLY A 374 8.10 -8.86 -10.14
CA GLY A 374 9.10 -9.61 -10.92
C GLY A 374 9.98 -10.47 -10.02
N ALA A 375 10.48 -9.91 -8.91
CA ALA A 375 11.28 -10.66 -7.95
C ALA A 375 10.51 -11.85 -7.35
N LEU A 376 9.21 -11.68 -7.06
CA LEU A 376 8.36 -12.77 -6.57
C LEU A 376 8.12 -13.84 -7.65
N LEU A 377 7.96 -13.46 -8.92
CA LEU A 377 7.84 -14.40 -10.04
C LEU A 377 9.10 -15.23 -10.24
N GLU A 378 10.28 -14.63 -10.04
CA GLU A 378 11.56 -15.36 -10.08
C GLU A 378 11.73 -16.30 -8.88
N VAL A 379 11.36 -15.84 -7.68
CA VAL A 379 11.49 -16.60 -6.42
C VAL A 379 10.47 -17.76 -6.35
N VAL A 380 9.25 -17.54 -6.84
CA VAL A 380 8.13 -18.50 -6.83
C VAL A 380 7.94 -19.05 -8.24
N ASP A 381 8.87 -19.93 -8.62
CA ASP A 381 8.91 -20.57 -9.92
C ASP A 381 7.68 -21.46 -10.23
N GLN A 382 7.70 -22.14 -11.39
CA GLN A 382 6.61 -23.01 -11.85
C GLN A 382 6.39 -24.26 -10.98
N LYS A 383 7.30 -24.56 -10.04
CA LYS A 383 7.20 -25.70 -9.13
C LYS A 383 6.34 -25.39 -7.91
N TRP A 384 6.00 -24.13 -7.68
CA TRP A 384 5.08 -23.73 -6.63
C TRP A 384 3.64 -23.66 -7.13
N GLU A 385 2.73 -24.15 -6.30
CA GLU A 385 1.29 -24.04 -6.48
C GLU A 385 0.65 -23.32 -5.30
N LEU A 386 -0.50 -22.72 -5.55
CA LEU A 386 -1.29 -22.05 -4.52
C LEU A 386 -2.20 -23.07 -3.85
N GLU A 387 -2.09 -23.17 -2.53
CA GLU A 387 -2.99 -23.96 -1.68
C GLU A 387 -3.94 -23.00 -0.96
N GLU A 388 -5.23 -23.15 -1.24
CA GLU A 388 -6.30 -22.45 -0.56
C GLU A 388 -6.75 -23.23 0.69
N VAL A 389 -6.80 -22.54 1.82
CA VAL A 389 -7.44 -23.09 3.03
C VAL A 389 -8.95 -22.92 2.86
N LYS A 390 -9.67 -24.05 2.76
CA LYS A 390 -11.12 -24.15 2.44
C LYS A 390 -12.06 -23.27 3.29
N ASP A 391 -11.62 -22.76 4.43
CA ASP A 391 -12.43 -21.99 5.38
C ASP A 391 -12.39 -20.46 5.17
N ARG A 392 -11.84 -19.95 4.06
CA ARG A 392 -11.74 -18.50 3.81
C ARG A 392 -12.49 -18.04 2.57
N ASN A 393 -13.14 -16.87 2.67
CA ASN A 393 -13.87 -16.17 1.59
C ASN A 393 -12.94 -15.56 0.51
N ASP A 394 -11.72 -16.07 0.38
CA ASP A 394 -10.72 -15.55 -0.57
C ASP A 394 -10.88 -16.31 -1.88
N ASP A 395 -11.80 -15.84 -2.73
CA ASP A 395 -11.98 -16.40 -4.08
C ASP A 395 -10.83 -15.97 -4.99
N VAL A 396 -9.79 -16.81 -5.06
CA VAL A 396 -8.66 -16.60 -5.97
C VAL A 396 -8.96 -17.16 -7.35
N SER A 397 -9.92 -18.09 -7.45
CA SER A 397 -10.28 -18.77 -8.70
C SER A 397 -11.30 -18.02 -9.57
N GLY A 398 -12.04 -17.07 -8.99
CA GLY A 398 -13.11 -16.36 -9.66
C GLY A 398 -12.62 -15.39 -10.73
N ASN A 399 -13.57 -14.67 -11.34
CA ASN A 399 -13.31 -13.62 -12.33
C ASN A 399 -13.53 -12.20 -11.77
N GLU A 400 -13.97 -12.09 -10.52
CA GLU A 400 -14.17 -10.82 -9.84
C GLU A 400 -12.86 -10.22 -9.30
N PRO A 401 -12.82 -8.92 -8.95
CA PRO A 401 -11.64 -8.31 -8.36
C PRO A 401 -11.30 -8.95 -7.00
N LEU A 402 -10.03 -9.24 -6.79
CA LEU A 402 -9.48 -9.72 -5.51
C LEU A 402 -9.95 -8.84 -4.33
N ARG A 403 -10.44 -9.51 -3.28
CA ARG A 403 -10.93 -8.94 -2.02
C ARG A 403 -9.92 -7.98 -1.36
N SER A 404 -10.45 -6.93 -0.72
CA SER A 404 -9.70 -5.86 -0.02
C SER A 404 -9.72 -5.96 1.51
N GLY A 405 -10.20 -7.09 2.06
CA GLY A 405 -10.43 -7.29 3.49
C GLY A 405 -9.16 -7.28 4.36
N ARG A 406 -9.37 -7.19 5.67
CA ARG A 406 -8.30 -7.25 6.70
C ARG A 406 -7.49 -8.54 6.58
N ASP A 407 -8.25 -9.62 6.54
CA ASP A 407 -7.89 -11.04 6.52
C ASP A 407 -7.68 -11.59 5.11
N ALA A 408 -7.80 -10.74 4.08
CA ALA A 408 -7.71 -11.15 2.69
C ALA A 408 -6.34 -11.76 2.40
N TYR A 409 -6.38 -13.03 1.99
CA TYR A 409 -5.25 -13.85 1.57
C TYR A 409 -4.26 -14.22 2.66
N GLU A 410 -4.57 -13.97 3.93
CA GLU A 410 -3.72 -14.39 5.05
C GLU A 410 -3.63 -15.93 5.15
N GLY A 411 -4.66 -16.64 4.68
CA GLY A 411 -4.67 -18.11 4.65
C GLY A 411 -4.04 -18.73 3.40
N LEU A 412 -3.68 -17.95 2.38
CA LEU A 412 -3.08 -18.50 1.17
C LEU A 412 -1.67 -19.02 1.46
N ARG A 413 -1.41 -20.24 0.99
CA ARG A 413 -0.14 -20.92 1.16
C ARG A 413 0.45 -21.32 -0.18
N LEU A 414 1.78 -21.35 -0.25
CA LEU A 414 2.55 -21.87 -1.36
C LEU A 414 3.05 -23.27 -0.99
N ARG A 415 2.74 -24.25 -1.82
CA ARG A 415 3.23 -25.62 -1.69
C ARG A 415 4.08 -25.97 -2.90
N ARG A 416 5.13 -26.76 -2.72
CA ARG A 416 5.83 -27.34 -3.88
C ARG A 416 4.99 -28.46 -4.48
N LYS A 417 4.87 -28.47 -5.80
CA LYS A 417 4.38 -29.62 -6.56
C LYS A 417 5.24 -30.82 -6.17
N LEU A 418 4.58 -31.92 -5.83
CA LEU A 418 5.27 -33.20 -5.69
C LEU A 418 5.73 -33.60 -7.08
N ASP A 419 7.00 -33.98 -7.23
CA ASP A 419 7.46 -34.60 -8.46
C ASP A 419 6.64 -35.89 -8.66
N ALA A 420 5.88 -35.94 -9.75
CA ALA A 420 5.02 -37.07 -10.09
C ALA A 420 5.82 -38.27 -10.58
#